data_AF-A0A821HDZ5-F1
#
_entry.id   AF-A0A821HDZ5-F1
#
_cell.length_a   1.000
_cell.length_b   1.000
_cell.length_c   1.000
_cell.angle_alpha   90.00
_cell.angle_beta   90.00
_cell.angle_gamma   90.00
#
_symmetry.space_group_name_H-M   'P 1'
#
loop_
_entity.id
_entity.type
_entity.pdbx_description
1 polymer ?
#
loop_
_entity_poly.entity_id
_entity_poly.type
_entity_poly.pdbx_seq_one_letter_code
_entity_poly.pdbx_strand_id
1 'polypeptide(L)'
;MFRGISQTFTGTLFGLTQPRISQIFHETVKKMSEVFVPLYIGSQAFQRHDIIHNHSPEWVKVLLPNAVAMIDSTYVYVQKSWNFNNQKKSYCQYKADNLVKMMAIMLLDGKWFDIYGPYFSDGYNNDELIWNTLSDDKVEDYENKDLFAHNQQLHAIFSKNDMFIGDRGFARCKGKWSLYTPDSICKGETQLSTIKANQTRCITRVRNAIERGFGRLKQWNFIGSVVNTDSIPVIGSIMRILCAVDNAYFSNLVLDNNDALEHAQYTIRNIQLENEVEHMEANTTGWKKANTSDISSIITSYDDNDVKQCNGEYSVRIAHAYLGHIQQEWSTYIHPDFPSTVKIKN
;
A
#
# COMPACT_ATOMS: atom_id res chain seq x y z
N MET A 1 5.70 26.82 -2.57
CA MET A 1 7.11 26.48 -2.27
C MET A 1 7.55 25.42 -3.28
N PHE A 2 8.16 25.82 -4.41
CA PHE A 2 8.53 24.88 -5.47
C PHE A 2 9.77 24.09 -5.03
N ARG A 3 9.60 22.82 -4.67
CA ARG A 3 10.70 21.92 -4.28
C ARG A 3 11.30 21.28 -5.54
N GLY A 4 12.23 21.98 -6.17
CA GLY A 4 13.01 21.53 -7.32
C GLY A 4 13.76 22.70 -7.95
N ILE A 5 15.02 22.50 -8.34
CA ILE A 5 15.80 23.53 -9.03
C ILE A 5 15.38 23.56 -10.50
N SER A 6 15.03 24.73 -11.04
CA SER A 6 14.63 24.85 -12.44
C SER A 6 15.82 24.57 -13.36
N GLN A 7 15.58 23.94 -14.51
CA GLN A 7 16.64 23.62 -15.47
C GLN A 7 17.39 24.89 -15.95
N THR A 8 16.71 26.03 -16.01
CA THR A 8 17.32 27.33 -16.33
C THR A 8 18.32 27.77 -15.26
N PHE A 9 17.95 27.63 -13.99
CA PHE A 9 18.85 27.96 -12.89
C PHE A 9 20.03 26.98 -12.84
N THR A 10 19.77 25.68 -13.00
CA THR A 10 20.82 24.65 -13.15
C THR A 10 21.77 24.99 -14.29
N GLY A 11 21.24 25.39 -15.45
CA GLY A 11 22.04 25.83 -16.59
C GLY A 11 22.93 27.02 -16.24
N THR A 12 22.39 28.01 -15.53
CA THR A 12 23.14 29.17 -15.05
C THR A 12 24.29 28.76 -14.11
N LEU A 13 24.04 27.85 -13.16
CA LEU A 13 25.05 27.36 -12.22
C LEU A 13 26.22 26.64 -12.90
N PHE A 14 25.93 25.87 -13.96
CA PHE A 14 26.92 25.05 -14.65
C PHE A 14 27.47 25.67 -15.94
N GLY A 15 27.06 26.90 -16.28
CA GLY A 15 27.44 27.55 -17.55
C GLY A 15 26.91 26.81 -18.78
N LEU A 16 25.76 26.15 -18.65
CA LEU A 16 25.11 25.36 -19.70
C LEU A 16 23.77 25.98 -20.12
N THR A 17 23.37 25.75 -21.36
CA THR A 17 22.03 26.14 -21.82
C THR A 17 20.97 25.21 -21.22
N GLN A 18 19.75 25.71 -21.01
CA GLN A 18 18.65 24.89 -20.52
C GLN A 18 18.39 23.64 -21.39
N PRO A 19 18.42 23.70 -22.74
CA PRO A 19 18.31 22.52 -23.57
C PRO A 19 19.39 21.47 -23.30
N ARG A 20 20.64 21.90 -23.04
CA ARG A 20 21.73 20.99 -22.71
C ARG A 20 21.52 20.31 -21.36
N ILE A 21 20.99 21.03 -20.37
CA ILE A 21 20.59 20.44 -19.08
C ILE A 21 19.48 19.40 -19.28
N SER A 22 18.47 19.70 -20.09
CA SER A 22 17.41 18.75 -20.42
C SER A 22 17.97 17.49 -21.07
N GLN A 23 18.87 17.62 -22.04
CA GLN A 23 19.51 16.49 -22.70
C GLN A 23 20.28 15.62 -21.71
N ILE A 24 21.12 16.23 -20.86
CA ILE A 24 21.89 15.51 -19.83
C ILE A 24 20.96 14.76 -18.87
N PHE A 25 19.85 15.37 -18.46
CA PHE A 25 18.87 14.73 -17.60
C PHE A 25 18.27 13.47 -18.26
N HIS A 26 17.83 13.57 -19.51
CA HIS A 26 17.24 12.43 -20.23
C HIS A 26 18.27 11.32 -20.49
N GLU A 27 19.51 11.67 -20.85
CA GLU A 27 20.61 10.72 -21.01
C GLU A 27 20.95 10.02 -19.68
N THR A 28 20.92 10.75 -18.56
CA THR A 28 21.15 10.20 -17.22
C THR A 28 20.04 9.22 -16.84
N VAL A 29 18.77 9.60 -16.98
CA VAL A 29 17.62 8.73 -16.70
C VAL A 29 17.72 7.47 -17.54
N LYS A 30 17.94 7.60 -18.85
CA LYS A 30 18.13 6.46 -19.74
C LYS A 30 19.25 5.54 -19.26
N LYS A 31 20.42 6.12 -18.95
CA LYS A 31 21.57 5.31 -18.54
C LYS A 31 21.31 4.59 -17.21
N MET A 32 20.74 5.27 -16.22
CA MET A 32 20.35 4.66 -14.95
C MET A 32 19.33 3.52 -15.14
N SER A 33 18.35 3.71 -16.02
CA SER A 33 17.38 2.65 -16.35
C SER A 33 18.03 1.44 -17.02
N GLU A 34 19.09 1.63 -17.80
CA GLU A 34 19.82 0.54 -18.47
C GLU A 34 20.79 -0.20 -17.55
N VAL A 35 21.52 0.51 -16.68
CA VAL A 35 22.65 -0.08 -15.92
C VAL A 35 22.40 -0.24 -14.43
N PHE A 36 21.56 0.60 -13.82
CA PHE A 36 21.37 0.61 -12.37
C PHE A 36 20.06 -0.09 -11.98
N VAL A 37 18.95 0.22 -12.66
CA VAL A 37 17.64 -0.39 -12.36
C VAL A 37 17.68 -1.92 -12.40
N PRO A 38 18.27 -2.60 -13.42
CA PRO A 38 18.22 -4.05 -13.48
C PRO A 38 19.01 -4.76 -12.37
N LEU A 39 19.90 -4.05 -11.66
CA LEU A 39 20.63 -4.60 -10.52
C LEU A 39 19.75 -4.78 -9.27
N TYR A 40 18.64 -4.03 -9.17
CA TYR A 40 17.83 -3.96 -7.96
C TYR A 40 16.32 -4.13 -8.20
N ILE A 41 15.87 -4.22 -9.45
CA ILE A 41 14.46 -4.28 -9.83
C ILE A 41 14.28 -5.36 -10.93
N GLY A 42 13.15 -6.05 -10.89
CA GLY A 42 12.72 -7.02 -11.88
C GLY A 42 13.40 -8.38 -11.75
N SER A 43 13.24 -9.20 -12.79
CA SER A 43 13.68 -10.60 -12.80
C SER A 43 15.20 -10.81 -12.86
N GLN A 44 15.97 -9.74 -13.11
CA GLN A 44 17.43 -9.78 -13.02
C GLN A 44 17.91 -9.67 -11.58
N ALA A 45 17.23 -8.86 -10.77
CA ALA A 45 17.55 -8.66 -9.37
C ALA A 45 16.99 -9.77 -8.46
N PHE A 46 15.79 -10.26 -8.77
CA PHE A 46 15.09 -11.24 -7.93
C PHE A 46 14.85 -12.56 -8.66
N GLN A 47 15.24 -13.65 -8.00
CA GLN A 47 14.95 -15.01 -8.45
C GLN A 47 13.86 -15.64 -7.58
N ARG A 48 13.10 -16.58 -8.13
CA ARG A 48 11.99 -17.23 -7.41
C ARG A 48 12.40 -17.81 -6.06
N HIS A 49 13.52 -18.53 -6.01
CA HIS A 49 14.04 -19.12 -4.78
C HIS A 49 14.32 -18.04 -3.72
N ASP A 50 14.97 -16.95 -4.15
CA ASP A 50 15.30 -15.82 -3.29
C ASP A 50 14.04 -15.13 -2.73
N ILE A 51 13.01 -14.94 -3.56
CA ILE A 51 11.72 -14.38 -3.13
C ILE A 51 11.11 -15.22 -2.00
N ILE A 52 11.03 -16.54 -2.16
CA ILE A 52 10.37 -17.43 -1.21
C ILE A 52 11.15 -17.56 0.11
N HIS A 53 12.48 -17.58 0.04
CA HIS A 53 13.32 -17.86 1.20
C HIS A 53 13.80 -16.60 1.93
N ASN A 54 14.10 -15.52 1.20
CA ASN A 54 14.73 -14.33 1.76
C ASN A 54 13.81 -13.10 1.79
N HIS A 55 12.79 -13.04 0.93
CA HIS A 55 11.85 -11.91 0.86
C HIS A 55 10.43 -12.23 1.34
N SER A 56 10.24 -13.37 1.99
CA SER A 56 8.98 -13.81 2.59
C SER A 56 9.17 -14.08 4.08
N PRO A 57 9.02 -13.04 4.93
CA PRO A 57 9.15 -13.15 6.38
C PRO A 57 8.24 -14.22 6.96
N GLU A 58 8.73 -14.96 7.95
CA GLU A 58 8.02 -16.12 8.51
C GLU A 58 6.68 -15.75 9.12
N TRP A 59 6.59 -14.61 9.81
CA TRP A 59 5.31 -14.15 10.38
C TRP A 59 4.26 -13.86 9.30
N VAL A 60 4.68 -13.45 8.09
CA VAL A 60 3.77 -13.25 6.96
C VAL A 60 3.29 -14.61 6.43
N LYS A 61 4.18 -15.60 6.32
CA LYS A 61 3.81 -16.97 5.91
C LYS A 61 2.82 -17.60 6.88
N VAL A 62 2.94 -17.34 8.18
CA VAL A 62 1.97 -17.79 9.19
C VAL A 62 0.58 -17.17 8.94
N LEU A 63 0.51 -15.89 8.59
CA LEU A 63 -0.77 -15.22 8.33
C LEU A 63 -1.36 -15.56 6.96
N LEU A 64 -0.53 -15.64 5.93
CA LEU A 64 -0.90 -15.78 4.52
C LEU A 64 0.08 -16.74 3.80
N PRO A 65 -0.07 -18.07 3.96
CA PRO A 65 0.93 -19.05 3.55
C PRO A 65 1.32 -19.07 2.06
N ASN A 66 0.40 -18.68 1.18
CA ASN A 66 0.61 -18.69 -0.27
C ASN A 66 0.96 -17.30 -0.84
N ALA A 67 1.08 -16.29 0.01
CA ALA A 67 1.41 -14.95 -0.44
C ALA A 67 2.88 -14.88 -0.90
N VAL A 68 3.14 -14.16 -2.00
CA VAL A 68 4.51 -13.94 -2.51
C VAL A 68 4.86 -12.47 -2.72
N ALA A 69 3.85 -11.62 -2.92
CA ALA A 69 4.03 -10.21 -3.18
C ALA A 69 2.72 -9.44 -2.91
N MET A 70 2.85 -8.12 -2.81
CA MET A 70 1.76 -7.16 -2.74
C MET A 70 1.67 -6.37 -4.04
N ILE A 71 0.46 -5.97 -4.39
CA ILE A 71 0.18 -5.05 -5.48
C ILE A 71 -0.65 -3.87 -4.99
N ASP A 72 -0.25 -2.68 -5.40
CA ASP A 72 -1.00 -1.46 -5.14
C ASP A 72 -0.59 -0.38 -6.15
N SER A 73 -1.49 0.57 -6.35
CA SER A 73 -1.25 1.70 -7.25
C SER A 73 -1.00 2.99 -6.48
N THR A 74 -0.21 3.88 -7.08
CA THR A 74 -0.01 5.23 -6.55
C THR A 74 -0.16 6.25 -7.66
N TYR A 75 -0.41 7.49 -7.24
CA TYR A 75 -0.62 8.60 -8.17
C TYR A 75 0.56 9.55 -8.13
N VAL A 76 1.00 9.97 -9.31
CA VAL A 76 1.91 11.10 -9.51
C VAL A 76 1.10 12.26 -10.05
N TYR A 77 1.02 13.34 -9.29
CA TYR A 77 0.28 14.54 -9.68
C TYR A 77 1.01 15.24 -10.81
N VAL A 78 0.27 15.64 -11.84
CA VAL A 78 0.82 16.36 -12.99
C VAL A 78 0.11 17.69 -13.19
N GLN A 79 0.82 18.64 -13.79
CA GLN A 79 0.25 19.92 -14.15
C GLN A 79 -0.91 19.72 -15.14
N LYS A 80 -1.87 20.66 -15.07
CA LYS A 80 -2.94 20.75 -16.06
C LYS A 80 -2.34 21.04 -17.43
N SER A 81 -2.51 20.09 -18.35
CA SER A 81 -2.05 20.21 -19.73
C SER A 81 -2.81 21.29 -20.49
N TRP A 82 -2.12 22.05 -21.35
CA TRP A 82 -2.74 22.93 -22.35
C TRP A 82 -3.38 22.16 -23.50
N ASN A 83 -2.91 20.93 -23.75
CA ASN A 83 -3.56 20.01 -24.68
C ASN A 83 -4.77 19.37 -23.99
N PHE A 84 -5.97 19.70 -24.48
CA PHE A 84 -7.24 19.22 -23.93
C PHE A 84 -7.38 17.70 -23.91
N ASN A 85 -6.81 16.99 -24.90
CA ASN A 85 -6.85 15.53 -24.93
C ASN A 85 -6.02 14.95 -23.78
N ASN A 86 -4.78 15.43 -23.61
CA ASN A 86 -3.93 15.00 -22.50
C ASN A 86 -4.53 15.39 -21.16
N GLN A 87 -5.14 16.57 -21.06
CA GLN A 87 -5.82 17.00 -19.84
C GLN A 87 -6.97 16.06 -19.48
N LYS A 88 -7.82 15.71 -20.45
CA LYS A 88 -8.92 14.75 -20.25
C LYS A 88 -8.38 13.39 -19.82
N LYS A 89 -7.30 12.93 -20.47
CA LYS A 89 -6.65 11.65 -20.14
C LYS A 89 -6.04 11.63 -18.73
N SER A 90 -5.40 12.72 -18.31
CA SER A 90 -4.78 12.80 -16.97
C SER A 90 -5.77 13.07 -15.85
N TYR A 91 -6.99 13.55 -16.13
CA TYR A 91 -7.91 13.95 -15.09
C TYR A 91 -8.58 12.74 -14.40
N CYS A 92 -8.34 12.60 -13.10
CA CYS A 92 -8.95 11.58 -12.26
C CYS A 92 -10.16 12.14 -11.52
N GLN A 93 -11.36 11.65 -11.85
CA GLN A 93 -12.58 12.09 -11.19
C GLN A 93 -12.58 11.82 -9.68
N TYR A 94 -12.02 10.69 -9.24
CA TYR A 94 -11.96 10.31 -7.82
C TYR A 94 -11.09 11.26 -6.98
N LYS A 95 -10.04 11.83 -7.57
CA LYS A 95 -9.14 12.79 -6.90
C LYS A 95 -9.40 14.24 -7.27
N ALA A 96 -10.31 14.49 -8.21
CA ALA A 96 -10.62 15.80 -8.78
C ALA A 96 -9.37 16.58 -9.25
N ASP A 97 -8.38 15.88 -9.80
CA ASP A 97 -7.09 16.47 -10.20
C ASP A 97 -6.45 15.72 -11.37
N ASN A 98 -5.45 16.32 -12.02
CA ASN A 98 -4.65 15.71 -13.07
C ASN A 98 -3.50 14.88 -12.47
N LEU A 99 -3.47 13.60 -12.80
CA LEU A 99 -2.47 12.68 -12.30
C LEU A 99 -2.29 11.50 -13.27
N VAL A 100 -1.16 10.81 -13.10
CA VAL A 100 -0.91 9.52 -13.74
C VAL A 100 -0.77 8.45 -12.67
N LYS A 101 -1.18 7.23 -13.00
CA LYS A 101 -1.16 6.09 -12.10
C LYS A 101 0.09 5.24 -12.37
N MET A 102 0.73 4.80 -11.31
CA MET A 102 1.82 3.84 -11.32
C MET A 102 1.36 2.59 -10.57
N MET A 103 1.53 1.41 -11.16
CA MET A 103 1.18 0.13 -10.54
C MET A 103 2.45 -0.55 -10.04
N ALA A 104 2.60 -0.79 -8.75
CA ALA A 104 3.80 -1.39 -8.19
C ALA A 104 3.54 -2.80 -7.66
N ILE A 105 4.56 -3.64 -7.76
CA ILE A 105 4.63 -4.93 -7.11
C ILE A 105 5.75 -4.87 -6.08
N MET A 106 5.46 -5.27 -4.84
CA MET A 106 6.39 -5.27 -3.73
C MET A 106 6.47 -6.65 -3.10
N LEU A 107 7.66 -7.13 -2.77
CA LEU A 107 7.87 -8.38 -2.05
C LEU A 107 7.43 -8.24 -0.57
N LEU A 108 7.24 -9.35 0.13
CA LEU A 108 6.62 -9.35 1.45
C LEU A 108 7.49 -8.73 2.56
N ASP A 109 8.80 -8.62 2.33
CA ASP A 109 9.75 -7.91 3.19
C ASP A 109 9.75 -6.37 2.96
N GLY A 110 9.05 -5.91 1.92
CA GLY A 110 8.96 -4.51 1.56
C GLY A 110 9.95 -4.03 0.50
N LYS A 111 10.70 -4.92 -0.17
CA LYS A 111 11.48 -4.57 -1.37
C LYS A 111 10.58 -4.43 -2.59
N TRP A 112 10.86 -3.46 -3.45
CA TRP A 112 10.14 -3.30 -4.72
C TRP A 112 10.54 -4.41 -5.69
N PHE A 113 9.59 -5.19 -6.19
CA PHE A 113 9.87 -6.10 -7.29
C PHE A 113 9.97 -5.33 -8.60
N ASP A 114 8.92 -4.59 -8.98
CA ASP A 114 8.92 -3.66 -10.13
C ASP A 114 7.77 -2.65 -10.02
N ILE A 115 7.78 -1.65 -10.90
CA ILE A 115 6.72 -0.65 -11.04
C ILE A 115 6.44 -0.33 -12.51
N TYR A 116 5.16 -0.31 -12.85
CA TYR A 116 4.62 -0.20 -14.21
C TYR A 116 3.82 1.09 -14.41
N GLY A 117 3.80 1.57 -15.65
CA GLY A 117 3.17 2.83 -16.05
C GLY A 117 4.20 3.86 -16.54
N PRO A 118 3.80 5.13 -16.70
CA PRO A 118 2.57 5.73 -16.19
C PRO A 118 1.33 5.43 -17.03
N TYR A 119 0.24 5.07 -16.34
CA TYR A 119 -1.10 4.95 -16.92
C TYR A 119 -1.87 6.26 -16.75
N PHE A 120 -2.66 6.64 -17.76
CA PHE A 120 -3.59 7.77 -17.63
C PHE A 120 -4.74 7.44 -16.68
N SER A 121 -5.35 8.45 -16.07
CA SER A 121 -6.36 8.26 -15.02
C SER A 121 -7.78 8.59 -15.46
N ASP A 122 -8.05 8.36 -16.74
CA ASP A 122 -9.31 8.62 -17.45
C ASP A 122 -10.44 7.63 -17.18
N GLY A 123 -10.29 6.79 -16.15
CA GLY A 123 -11.23 5.74 -15.78
C GLY A 123 -11.12 4.47 -16.63
N TYR A 124 -10.42 4.50 -17.77
CA TYR A 124 -10.12 3.29 -18.55
C TYR A 124 -9.10 2.43 -17.82
N ASN A 125 -7.99 3.03 -17.36
CA ASN A 125 -6.92 2.32 -16.63
C ASN A 125 -7.26 2.14 -15.13
N ASN A 126 -8.32 1.38 -14.86
CA ASN A 126 -8.64 0.93 -13.51
C ASN A 126 -7.71 -0.23 -13.08
N ASP A 127 -7.72 -0.55 -11.79
CA ASP A 127 -6.78 -1.52 -11.22
C ASP A 127 -7.00 -2.94 -11.76
N GLU A 128 -8.26 -3.30 -12.06
CA GLU A 128 -8.63 -4.57 -12.68
C GLU A 128 -8.03 -4.70 -14.09
N LEU A 129 -8.19 -3.67 -14.93
CA LEU A 129 -7.64 -3.70 -16.29
C LEU A 129 -6.12 -3.80 -16.27
N ILE A 130 -5.46 -2.94 -15.47
CA ILE A 130 -4.00 -2.95 -15.36
C ILE A 130 -3.51 -4.31 -14.88
N TRP A 131 -4.09 -4.85 -13.82
CA TRP A 131 -3.67 -6.15 -13.29
C TRP A 131 -3.90 -7.28 -14.29
N ASN A 132 -5.07 -7.34 -14.91
CA ASN A 132 -5.36 -8.35 -15.91
C ASN A 132 -4.33 -8.28 -17.05
N THR A 133 -3.98 -7.09 -17.54
CA THR A 133 -2.94 -6.88 -18.56
C THR A 133 -1.53 -7.27 -18.09
N LEU A 134 -1.17 -7.00 -16.84
CA LEU A 134 0.13 -7.43 -16.28
C LEU A 134 0.22 -8.95 -16.07
N SER A 135 -0.94 -9.62 -15.94
CA SER A 135 -1.04 -11.04 -15.64
C SER A 135 -1.31 -11.93 -16.85
N ASP A 136 -1.54 -11.35 -18.04
CA ASP A 136 -1.84 -12.10 -19.26
C ASP A 136 -0.56 -12.59 -19.94
N ASP A 137 -0.51 -13.89 -20.27
CA ASP A 137 0.59 -14.51 -21.03
C ASP A 137 0.61 -14.05 -22.50
N LYS A 138 -0.51 -13.52 -23.02
CA LYS A 138 -0.73 -13.20 -24.44
C LYS A 138 -0.78 -11.70 -24.71
N VAL A 139 0.20 -10.94 -24.22
CA VAL A 139 0.34 -9.53 -24.62
C VAL A 139 0.98 -9.46 -26.01
N GLU A 140 0.26 -9.99 -27.01
CA GLU A 140 0.41 -9.69 -28.42
C GLU A 140 -0.69 -8.66 -28.73
N ASP A 141 -0.32 -7.42 -29.04
CA ASP A 141 -1.24 -6.37 -29.52
C ASP A 141 -2.45 -5.99 -28.63
N TYR A 142 -2.17 -5.22 -27.56
CA TYR A 142 -3.10 -4.15 -27.22
C TYR A 142 -2.67 -2.89 -27.95
N GLU A 143 -3.34 -2.57 -29.07
CA GLU A 143 -3.17 -1.34 -29.86
C GLU A 143 -3.37 -0.04 -29.05
N ASN A 144 -3.81 -0.13 -27.79
CA ASN A 144 -3.89 1.00 -26.87
C ASN A 144 -2.52 1.32 -26.23
N LYS A 145 -1.77 2.12 -27.00
CA LYS A 145 -0.62 2.92 -26.58
C LYS A 145 -1.00 3.88 -25.45
N ASP A 146 -0.94 3.44 -24.20
CA ASP A 146 -0.66 4.37 -23.10
C ASP A 146 0.60 3.87 -22.35
N LEU A 147 1.72 4.44 -22.81
CA LEU A 147 3.07 4.56 -22.23
C LEU A 147 3.55 3.45 -21.26
N PHE A 148 4.25 2.48 -21.88
CA PHE A 148 5.26 1.55 -21.33
C PHE A 148 4.77 0.33 -20.54
N ALA A 149 4.31 -0.69 -21.27
CA ALA A 149 4.23 -2.07 -20.79
C ALA A 149 5.53 -2.83 -21.12
N HIS A 150 6.45 -2.97 -20.15
CA HIS A 150 7.54 -3.95 -20.21
C HIS A 150 7.05 -5.27 -19.60
N ASN A 151 6.24 -6.03 -20.36
CA ASN A 151 5.39 -7.09 -19.82
C ASN A 151 5.99 -8.51 -19.80
N GLN A 152 7.29 -8.69 -20.00
CA GLN A 152 7.85 -10.05 -20.17
C GLN A 152 8.45 -10.69 -18.90
N GLN A 153 8.42 -10.03 -17.73
CA GLN A 153 9.22 -10.48 -16.57
C GLN A 153 8.46 -11.25 -15.49
N LEU A 154 7.16 -11.01 -15.27
CA LEU A 154 6.42 -11.60 -14.14
C LEU A 154 6.23 -13.11 -14.30
N HIS A 155 5.93 -13.56 -15.52
CA HIS A 155 5.63 -14.96 -15.84
C HIS A 155 6.81 -15.91 -15.67
N ALA A 156 8.04 -15.40 -15.76
CA ALA A 156 9.24 -16.19 -15.54
C ALA A 156 9.50 -16.47 -14.04
N ILE A 157 8.96 -15.65 -13.15
CA ILE A 157 9.27 -15.68 -11.71
C ILE A 157 8.13 -16.28 -10.89
N PHE A 158 6.89 -15.88 -11.17
CA PHE A 158 5.72 -16.26 -10.38
C PHE A 158 4.95 -17.43 -10.99
N SER A 159 4.61 -18.40 -10.15
CA SER A 159 3.86 -19.61 -10.50
C SER A 159 2.37 -19.40 -10.35
N LYS A 160 1.55 -20.17 -11.07
CA LYS A 160 0.08 -20.04 -11.06
C LYS A 160 -0.55 -20.15 -9.66
N ASN A 161 0.08 -20.89 -8.75
CA ASN A 161 -0.41 -21.10 -7.38
C ASN A 161 -0.01 -19.98 -6.41
N ASP A 162 0.84 -19.04 -6.85
CA ASP A 162 1.23 -17.92 -6.03
C ASP A 162 0.06 -16.96 -5.83
N MET A 163 -0.02 -16.37 -4.64
CA MET A 163 -1.03 -15.38 -4.31
C MET A 163 -0.42 -14.00 -4.10
N PHE A 164 -1.06 -13.00 -4.67
CA PHE A 164 -0.71 -11.61 -4.45
C PHE A 164 -1.63 -11.00 -3.39
N ILE A 165 -1.18 -9.96 -2.71
CA ILE A 165 -1.99 -9.21 -1.76
C ILE A 165 -2.38 -7.88 -2.39
N GLY A 166 -3.67 -7.65 -2.57
CA GLY A 166 -4.21 -6.43 -3.14
C GLY A 166 -5.07 -5.66 -2.14
N ASP A 167 -5.39 -4.42 -2.49
CA ASP A 167 -6.47 -3.68 -1.84
C ASP A 167 -7.87 -4.22 -2.26
N ARG A 168 -8.93 -3.61 -1.75
CA ARG A 168 -10.32 -4.01 -2.07
C ARG A 168 -10.69 -3.79 -3.54
N GLY A 169 -10.07 -2.82 -4.22
CA GLY A 169 -10.28 -2.53 -5.63
C GLY A 169 -9.89 -3.71 -6.53
N PHE A 170 -8.97 -4.55 -6.08
CA PHE A 170 -8.54 -5.74 -6.82
C PHE A 170 -9.47 -6.96 -6.66
N ALA A 171 -10.50 -6.91 -5.82
CA ALA A 171 -11.34 -8.09 -5.53
C ALA A 171 -12.06 -8.67 -6.76
N ARG A 172 -12.22 -7.88 -7.83
CA ARG A 172 -12.87 -8.31 -9.08
C ARG A 172 -11.88 -8.75 -10.17
N CYS A 173 -10.59 -8.63 -9.90
CA CYS A 173 -9.52 -9.02 -10.81
C CYS A 173 -9.60 -10.50 -11.17
N LYS A 174 -9.33 -10.83 -12.43
CA LYS A 174 -9.39 -12.21 -12.95
C LYS A 174 -8.06 -12.64 -13.56
N GLY A 175 -6.97 -12.02 -13.10
CA GLY A 175 -5.63 -12.31 -13.59
C GLY A 175 -5.18 -13.74 -13.32
N LYS A 176 -4.06 -14.12 -13.93
CA LYS A 176 -3.46 -15.46 -13.82
C LYS A 176 -3.20 -15.90 -12.37
N TRP A 177 -2.82 -14.95 -11.52
CA TRP A 177 -2.55 -15.18 -10.10
C TRP A 177 -3.74 -14.75 -9.24
N SER A 178 -4.01 -15.53 -8.20
CA SER A 178 -5.07 -15.24 -7.24
C SER A 178 -4.66 -14.12 -6.29
N LEU A 179 -5.64 -13.40 -5.76
CA LEU A 179 -5.43 -12.25 -4.88
C LEU A 179 -6.07 -12.47 -3.52
N TYR A 180 -5.30 -12.24 -2.46
CA TYR A 180 -5.84 -11.92 -1.14
C TYR A 180 -6.28 -10.46 -1.14
N THR A 181 -7.58 -10.23 -0.95
CA THR A 181 -8.14 -8.88 -0.83
C THR A 181 -9.02 -8.80 0.41
N PRO A 182 -9.10 -7.64 1.09
CA PRO A 182 -10.01 -7.47 2.23
C PRO A 182 -11.47 -7.68 1.83
N ASP A 183 -12.26 -8.26 2.73
CA ASP A 183 -13.70 -8.45 2.51
C ASP A 183 -14.46 -7.11 2.46
N SER A 184 -15.59 -7.14 1.75
CA SER A 184 -16.55 -6.04 1.72
C SER A 184 -17.81 -6.39 2.51
N ILE A 185 -18.39 -5.40 3.17
CA ILE A 185 -19.68 -5.54 3.85
C ILE A 185 -20.76 -5.78 2.79
N CYS A 186 -21.59 -6.80 2.98
CA CYS A 186 -22.66 -7.08 2.02
C CYS A 186 -23.75 -6.01 2.09
N LYS A 187 -24.49 -5.84 1.00
CA LYS A 187 -25.60 -4.88 0.96
C LYS A 187 -26.65 -5.26 2.01
N GLY A 188 -26.95 -4.33 2.91
CA GLY A 188 -27.92 -4.53 4.00
C GLY A 188 -27.29 -4.93 5.33
N GLU A 189 -25.99 -5.27 5.34
CA GLU A 189 -25.21 -5.46 6.56
C GLU A 189 -24.57 -4.14 6.99
N THR A 190 -24.38 -3.97 8.29
CA THR A 190 -23.67 -2.81 8.88
C THR A 190 -22.21 -3.13 9.20
N GLN A 191 -21.85 -4.41 9.29
CA GLN A 191 -20.54 -4.87 9.72
C GLN A 191 -20.19 -6.22 9.08
N LEU A 192 -18.89 -6.52 8.95
CA LEU A 192 -18.40 -7.85 8.58
C LEU A 192 -18.59 -8.82 9.75
N SER A 193 -18.82 -10.10 9.44
CA SER A 193 -18.72 -11.15 10.45
C SER A 193 -17.32 -11.18 11.05
N THR A 194 -17.19 -11.64 12.30
CA THR A 194 -15.90 -11.65 12.99
C THR A 194 -14.82 -12.40 12.21
N ILE A 195 -15.16 -13.54 11.60
CA ILE A 195 -14.21 -14.32 10.79
C ILE A 195 -13.69 -13.49 9.61
N LYS A 196 -14.58 -12.87 8.83
CA LYS A 196 -14.20 -12.01 7.69
C LYS A 196 -13.41 -10.78 8.12
N ALA A 197 -13.80 -10.17 9.24
CA ALA A 197 -13.09 -9.03 9.81
C ALA A 197 -11.66 -9.41 10.23
N ASN A 198 -11.48 -10.56 10.87
CA ASN A 198 -10.17 -11.07 11.29
C ASN A 198 -9.27 -11.44 10.09
N GLN A 199 -9.83 -12.09 9.07
CA GLN A 199 -9.11 -12.36 7.82
C GLN A 199 -8.69 -11.05 7.13
N THR A 200 -9.59 -10.07 7.07
CA THR A 200 -9.30 -8.73 6.56
C THR A 200 -8.17 -8.04 7.33
N ARG A 201 -8.11 -8.17 8.66
CA ARG A 201 -7.01 -7.62 9.47
C ARG A 201 -5.65 -8.24 9.11
N CYS A 202 -5.61 -9.55 8.84
CA CYS A 202 -4.37 -10.21 8.40
C CYS A 202 -3.88 -9.64 7.06
N ILE A 203 -4.77 -9.52 6.08
CA ILE A 203 -4.47 -8.97 4.75
C ILE A 203 -3.98 -7.53 4.85
N THR A 204 -4.72 -6.69 5.60
CA THR A 204 -4.38 -5.26 5.76
C THR A 204 -3.08 -5.04 6.53
N ARG A 205 -2.78 -5.87 7.54
CA ARG A 205 -1.51 -5.80 8.29
C ARG A 205 -0.30 -6.00 7.38
N VAL A 206 -0.34 -7.00 6.48
CA VAL A 206 0.75 -7.25 5.54
C VAL A 206 0.79 -6.17 4.46
N ARG A 207 -0.36 -5.81 3.87
CA ARG A 207 -0.47 -4.76 2.85
C ARG A 207 0.07 -3.40 3.29
N ASN A 208 0.05 -3.07 4.59
CA ASN A 208 0.63 -1.82 5.10
C ASN A 208 2.10 -1.59 4.65
N ALA A 209 2.86 -2.64 4.35
CA ALA A 209 4.22 -2.50 3.83
C ALA A 209 4.28 -1.72 2.51
N ILE A 210 3.40 -2.01 1.53
CA ILE A 210 3.40 -1.28 0.24
C ILE A 210 2.94 0.17 0.41
N GLU A 211 2.00 0.43 1.33
CA GLU A 211 1.59 1.80 1.68
C GLU A 211 2.73 2.62 2.28
N ARG A 212 3.49 2.02 3.20
CA ARG A 212 4.68 2.63 3.81
C ARG A 212 5.78 2.86 2.78
N GLY A 213 5.98 1.93 1.85
CA GLY A 213 6.92 2.08 0.75
C GLY A 213 6.55 3.27 -0.15
N PHE A 214 5.29 3.38 -0.57
CA PHE A 214 4.84 4.56 -1.30
C PHE A 214 4.98 5.83 -0.48
N GLY A 215 4.72 5.78 0.83
CA GLY A 215 4.97 6.89 1.75
C GLY A 215 6.42 7.37 1.74
N ARG A 216 7.38 6.43 1.66
CA ARG A 216 8.82 6.71 1.51
C ARG A 216 9.14 7.32 0.15
N LEU A 217 8.61 6.77 -0.94
CA LEU A 217 8.80 7.31 -2.29
C LEU A 217 8.25 8.75 -2.43
N LYS A 218 7.12 9.06 -1.78
CA LYS A 218 6.52 10.40 -1.77
C LYS A 218 7.33 11.45 -1.00
N GLN A 219 8.34 11.05 -0.23
CA GLN A 219 9.28 12.00 0.38
C GLN A 219 10.25 12.61 -0.65
N TRP A 220 10.43 11.97 -1.80
CA TRP A 220 11.25 12.51 -2.88
C TRP A 220 10.52 13.67 -3.54
N ASN A 221 11.18 14.83 -3.64
CA ASN A 221 10.59 16.06 -4.15
C ASN A 221 9.91 15.90 -5.53
N PHE A 222 10.49 15.09 -6.42
CA PHE A 222 9.90 14.85 -7.73
C PHE A 222 8.51 14.21 -7.64
N ILE A 223 8.31 13.22 -6.76
CA ILE A 223 7.04 12.49 -6.61
C ILE A 223 6.08 13.18 -5.65
N GLY A 224 6.60 13.83 -4.61
CA GLY A 224 5.80 14.59 -3.65
C GLY A 224 5.30 15.95 -4.16
N SER A 225 5.63 16.32 -5.41
CA SER A 225 5.22 17.58 -6.02
C SER A 225 4.38 17.38 -7.28
N VAL A 226 3.78 18.47 -7.78
CA VAL A 226 3.06 18.47 -9.05
C VAL A 226 4.08 18.53 -10.20
N VAL A 227 4.20 17.44 -10.93
CA VAL A 227 5.18 17.24 -12.02
C VAL A 227 4.70 17.94 -13.30
N ASN A 228 5.62 18.50 -14.09
CA ASN A 228 5.25 19.07 -15.39
C ASN A 228 4.75 17.96 -16.34
N THR A 229 3.66 18.22 -17.06
CA THR A 229 3.09 17.31 -18.07
C THR A 229 4.12 16.82 -19.09
N ASP A 230 5.11 17.64 -19.45
CA ASP A 230 6.19 17.27 -20.39
C ASP A 230 7.07 16.13 -19.87
N SER A 231 7.08 15.89 -18.56
CA SER A 231 7.85 14.80 -17.93
C SER A 231 7.11 13.47 -17.91
N ILE A 232 5.82 13.41 -18.30
CA ILE A 232 5.04 12.16 -18.32
C ILE A 232 5.78 11.01 -19.02
N PRO A 233 6.42 11.19 -20.20
CA PRO A 233 7.14 10.11 -20.87
C PRO A 233 8.29 9.50 -20.06
N VAL A 234 8.84 10.22 -19.06
CA VAL A 234 9.97 9.76 -18.25
C VAL A 234 9.61 9.41 -16.80
N ILE A 235 8.39 9.72 -16.33
CA ILE A 235 7.94 9.45 -14.95
C ILE A 235 8.13 7.97 -14.60
N GLY A 236 7.77 7.05 -15.50
CA GLY A 236 7.91 5.61 -15.24
C GLY A 236 9.36 5.19 -15.02
N SER A 237 10.28 5.71 -15.83
CA SER A 237 11.72 5.46 -15.68
C SER A 237 12.25 6.04 -14.36
N ILE A 238 11.84 7.25 -14.00
CA ILE A 238 12.22 7.89 -12.74
C ILE A 238 11.70 7.10 -11.54
N MET A 239 10.44 6.66 -11.57
CA MET A 239 9.87 5.82 -10.51
C MET A 239 10.65 4.52 -10.32
N ARG A 240 10.99 3.82 -11.41
CA ARG A 240 11.81 2.60 -11.34
C ARG A 240 13.20 2.88 -10.77
N ILE A 241 13.83 4.00 -11.14
CA ILE A 241 15.11 4.44 -10.56
C ILE A 241 14.97 4.68 -9.05
N LEU A 242 13.93 5.37 -8.61
CA LEU A 242 13.69 5.64 -7.19
C LEU A 242 13.43 4.34 -6.40
N CYS A 243 12.66 3.40 -6.96
CA CYS A 243 12.48 2.08 -6.37
C CYS A 243 13.80 1.30 -6.28
N ALA A 244 14.66 1.38 -7.31
CA ALA A 244 15.98 0.77 -7.30
C ALA A 244 16.90 1.39 -6.22
N VAL A 245 16.87 2.72 -6.08
CA VAL A 245 17.58 3.42 -4.99
C VAL A 245 17.06 2.97 -3.62
N ASP A 246 15.73 2.85 -3.47
CA ASP A 246 15.12 2.38 -2.23
C ASP A 246 15.58 0.96 -1.88
N ASN A 247 15.56 0.05 -2.87
CA ASN A 247 16.05 -1.31 -2.69
C ASN A 247 17.54 -1.38 -2.37
N ALA A 248 18.37 -0.55 -3.01
CA ALA A 248 19.83 -0.58 -2.84
C ALA A 248 20.29 -0.05 -1.48
N TYR A 249 19.64 1.00 -0.96
CA TYR A 249 20.20 1.79 0.14
C TYR A 249 19.33 1.86 1.39
N PHE A 250 18.05 1.48 1.31
CA PHE A 250 17.16 1.55 2.47
C PHE A 250 16.89 0.16 3.04
N SER A 251 16.70 0.13 4.36
CA SER A 251 16.30 -1.08 5.06
C SER A 251 14.91 -1.54 4.63
N ASN A 252 14.71 -2.85 4.71
CA ASN A 252 13.43 -3.50 4.51
C ASN A 252 12.36 -2.89 5.42
N LEU A 253 11.13 -2.80 4.92
CA LEU A 253 10.01 -2.24 5.66
C LEU A 253 9.42 -3.25 6.63
N VAL A 254 9.60 -4.53 6.32
CA VAL A 254 9.18 -5.66 7.11
C VAL A 254 10.40 -6.54 7.38
N LEU A 255 10.58 -6.88 8.65
CA LEU A 255 11.64 -7.76 9.12
C LEU A 255 10.99 -8.87 9.96
N ASP A 256 11.64 -10.02 9.99
CA ASP A 256 11.36 -11.02 11.02
C ASP A 256 11.94 -10.56 12.35
N ASN A 257 11.11 -10.61 13.38
CA ASN A 257 11.53 -10.56 14.77
C ASN A 257 10.60 -11.46 15.58
N ASN A 258 11.05 -11.88 16.77
CA ASN A 258 10.32 -12.85 17.59
C ASN A 258 8.91 -12.34 17.93
N ASP A 259 8.79 -11.05 18.26
CA ASP A 259 7.51 -10.41 18.60
C ASP A 259 6.51 -10.48 17.42
N ALA A 260 6.96 -10.22 16.19
CA ALA A 260 6.10 -10.25 15.01
C ALA A 260 5.54 -11.65 14.74
N LEU A 261 6.37 -12.68 14.92
CA LEU A 261 5.98 -14.07 14.75
C LEU A 261 5.01 -14.52 15.85
N GLU A 262 5.31 -14.21 17.11
CA GLU A 262 4.41 -14.49 18.23
C GLU A 262 3.06 -13.80 18.03
N HIS A 263 3.06 -12.53 17.63
CA HIS A 263 1.85 -11.79 17.31
C HIS A 263 1.08 -12.39 16.13
N ALA A 264 1.76 -12.92 15.11
CA ALA A 264 1.10 -13.59 13.99
C ALA A 264 0.44 -14.90 14.44
N GLN A 265 1.11 -15.72 15.24
CA GLN A 265 0.56 -16.95 15.80
C GLN A 265 -0.64 -16.66 16.72
N TYR A 266 -0.52 -15.63 17.56
CA TYR A 266 -1.62 -15.17 18.41
C TYR A 266 -2.81 -14.70 17.59
N THR A 267 -2.57 -13.94 16.51
CA THR A 267 -3.62 -13.51 15.57
C THR A 267 -4.37 -14.73 15.04
N ILE A 268 -3.67 -15.73 14.50
CA ILE A 268 -4.28 -16.96 13.95
C ILE A 268 -5.11 -17.72 14.99
N ARG A 269 -4.59 -17.88 16.23
CA ARG A 269 -5.34 -18.51 17.33
C ARG A 269 -6.64 -17.77 17.60
N ASN A 270 -6.59 -16.44 17.65
CA ASN A 270 -7.75 -15.61 17.94
C ASN A 270 -8.78 -15.57 16.81
N ILE A 271 -8.40 -15.83 15.54
CA ILE A 271 -9.38 -15.95 14.45
C ILE A 271 -10.35 -17.11 14.70
N GLN A 272 -9.87 -18.17 15.36
CA GLN A 272 -10.66 -19.37 15.64
C GLN A 272 -11.54 -19.25 16.89
N LEU A 273 -11.36 -18.20 17.69
CA LEU A 273 -12.17 -17.98 18.88
C LEU A 273 -13.53 -17.42 18.48
N GLU A 274 -14.57 -17.92 19.14
CA GLU A 274 -15.92 -17.39 19.01
C GLU A 274 -15.96 -15.96 19.57
N ASN A 275 -16.60 -15.04 18.84
CA ASN A 275 -16.70 -13.66 19.30
C ASN A 275 -17.84 -13.52 20.30
N GLU A 276 -17.55 -13.86 21.54
CA GLU A 276 -18.52 -13.73 22.62
C GLU A 276 -19.04 -12.28 22.73
N VAL A 277 -18.23 -11.26 22.42
CA VAL A 277 -18.64 -9.84 22.46
C VAL A 277 -19.69 -9.52 21.38
N GLU A 278 -19.60 -10.09 20.18
CA GLU A 278 -20.63 -9.96 19.13
C GLU A 278 -21.95 -10.61 19.58
N HIS A 279 -21.87 -11.82 20.16
CA HIS A 279 -23.02 -12.49 20.75
C HIS A 279 -23.62 -11.70 21.93
N MET A 280 -22.79 -11.01 22.71
CA MET A 280 -23.22 -10.13 23.80
C MET A 280 -23.91 -8.87 23.28
N GLU A 281 -23.32 -8.14 22.31
CA GLU A 281 -23.92 -6.90 21.78
C GLU A 281 -25.26 -7.15 21.07
N ALA A 282 -25.41 -8.27 20.37
CA ALA A 282 -26.65 -8.63 19.70
C ALA A 282 -27.80 -8.95 20.68
N ASN A 283 -27.48 -9.39 21.90
CA ASN A 283 -28.46 -9.93 22.85
C ASN A 283 -28.65 -9.12 24.14
N THR A 284 -27.83 -8.09 24.42
CA THR A 284 -27.83 -7.45 25.75
C THR A 284 -28.58 -6.12 25.82
N THR A 285 -29.57 -6.08 26.71
CA THR A 285 -29.99 -4.89 27.45
C THR A 285 -29.22 -4.88 28.79
N GLY A 286 -28.83 -3.71 29.33
CA GLY A 286 -28.19 -3.65 30.67
C GLY A 286 -26.83 -2.95 30.76
N TRP A 287 -26.32 -2.35 29.68
CA TRP A 287 -25.14 -1.49 29.72
C TRP A 287 -25.30 -0.36 30.74
N LYS A 288 -24.38 -0.25 31.70
CA LYS A 288 -24.38 0.81 32.72
C LYS A 288 -23.29 1.81 32.41
N LYS A 289 -23.64 3.10 32.52
CA LYS A 289 -22.66 4.18 32.35
C LYS A 289 -21.59 4.04 33.44
N ALA A 290 -20.33 4.07 33.02
CA ALA A 290 -19.16 3.84 33.83
C ALA A 290 -18.33 5.12 33.91
N ASN A 291 -17.76 5.37 35.08
CA ASN A 291 -16.76 6.42 35.27
C ASN A 291 -15.33 5.83 35.16
N THR A 292 -14.32 6.69 35.22
CA THR A 292 -12.91 6.27 35.11
C THR A 292 -12.49 5.29 36.20
N SER A 293 -12.95 5.46 37.45
CA SER A 293 -12.64 4.52 38.54
C SER A 293 -13.25 3.14 38.33
N ASP A 294 -14.47 3.05 37.79
CA ASP A 294 -15.12 1.78 37.46
C ASP A 294 -14.28 1.02 36.42
N ILE A 295 -13.80 1.73 35.39
CA ILE A 295 -12.98 1.17 34.32
C ILE A 295 -11.60 0.75 34.85
N SER A 296 -10.93 1.60 35.62
CA SER A 296 -9.61 1.28 36.21
C SER A 296 -9.65 0.09 37.15
N SER A 297 -10.79 -0.18 37.79
CA SER A 297 -10.96 -1.36 38.65
C SER A 297 -11.12 -2.68 37.90
N ILE A 298 -11.38 -2.61 36.58
CA ILE A 298 -11.62 -3.75 35.70
C ILE A 298 -10.41 -4.01 34.80
N ILE A 299 -9.83 -2.93 34.27
CA ILE A 299 -8.61 -2.95 33.45
C ILE A 299 -7.41 -3.02 34.41
N THR A 300 -7.34 -4.07 35.23
CA THR A 300 -6.30 -4.24 36.25
C THR A 300 -5.05 -4.93 35.71
N SER A 301 -5.13 -5.54 34.53
CA SER A 301 -4.09 -6.42 33.98
C SER A 301 -3.58 -6.02 32.61
N TYR A 302 -4.18 -5.03 31.95
CA TYR A 302 -3.77 -4.63 30.62
C TYR A 302 -2.69 -3.55 30.69
N ASP A 303 -1.54 -3.82 30.08
CA ASP A 303 -0.47 -2.86 29.95
C ASP A 303 -0.46 -2.19 28.56
N ASP A 304 0.50 -1.28 28.36
CA ASP A 304 0.69 -0.60 27.08
C ASP A 304 0.94 -1.57 25.92
N ASN A 305 1.55 -2.73 26.18
CA ASN A 305 1.77 -3.74 25.15
C ASN A 305 0.46 -4.40 24.75
N ASP A 306 -0.42 -4.73 25.69
CA ASP A 306 -1.73 -5.29 25.37
C ASP A 306 -2.56 -4.34 24.51
N VAL A 307 -2.55 -3.04 24.82
CA VAL A 307 -3.27 -2.02 24.03
C VAL A 307 -2.67 -1.90 22.62
N LYS A 308 -1.33 -1.93 22.51
CA LYS A 308 -0.63 -1.92 21.21
C LYS A 308 -0.89 -3.21 20.41
N GLN A 309 -1.05 -4.35 21.08
CA GLN A 309 -1.40 -5.62 20.44
C GLN A 309 -2.81 -5.58 19.87
N CYS A 310 -3.79 -5.00 20.59
CA CYS A 310 -5.16 -4.89 20.11
C CYS A 310 -5.35 -3.86 19.00
N ASN A 311 -4.72 -2.68 19.12
CA ASN A 311 -5.02 -1.52 18.27
C ASN A 311 -3.94 -1.21 17.24
N GLY A 312 -2.77 -1.86 17.34
CA GLY A 312 -1.58 -1.54 16.58
C GLY A 312 -0.81 -0.36 17.17
N GLU A 313 0.52 -0.43 17.11
CA GLU A 313 1.44 0.55 17.70
C GLU A 313 1.20 1.98 17.19
N TYR A 314 0.86 2.13 15.91
CA TYR A 314 0.55 3.43 15.30
C TYR A 314 -0.68 4.08 15.94
N SER A 315 -1.76 3.33 16.12
CA SER A 315 -3.03 3.83 16.68
C SER A 315 -2.84 4.31 18.12
N VAL A 316 -2.04 3.59 18.90
CA VAL A 316 -1.69 3.99 20.28
C VAL A 316 -0.85 5.27 20.27
N ARG A 317 0.15 5.35 19.38
CA ARG A 317 1.01 6.54 19.28
C ARG A 317 0.22 7.81 18.91
N ILE A 318 -0.74 7.70 17.99
CA ILE A 318 -1.56 8.86 17.58
C ILE A 318 -2.69 9.17 18.58
N ALA A 319 -3.11 8.22 19.41
CA ALA A 319 -4.20 8.42 20.37
C ALA A 319 -3.96 9.64 21.26
N HIS A 320 -2.72 9.86 21.71
CA HIS A 320 -2.35 11.05 22.47
C HIS A 320 -2.55 12.37 21.71
N ALA A 321 -2.27 12.39 20.40
CA ALA A 321 -2.51 13.56 19.57
C ALA A 321 -4.01 13.81 19.38
N TYR A 322 -4.83 12.76 19.30
CA TYR A 322 -6.28 12.87 19.20
C TYR A 322 -6.93 13.38 20.50
N LEU A 323 -6.39 13.04 21.68
CA LEU A 323 -6.93 13.49 22.97
C LEU A 323 -7.07 15.02 23.06
N GLY A 324 -6.15 15.78 22.44
CA GLY A 324 -6.21 17.25 22.40
C GLY A 324 -7.23 17.85 21.42
N HIS A 325 -7.84 17.03 20.56
CA HIS A 325 -8.79 17.46 19.53
C HIS A 325 -10.22 16.96 19.75
N ILE A 326 -10.48 16.24 20.85
CA ILE A 326 -11.81 15.75 21.19
C ILE A 326 -12.66 16.93 21.68
N GLN A 327 -13.67 17.31 20.90
CA GLN A 327 -14.70 18.28 21.29
C GLN A 327 -16.02 17.63 21.74
N GLN A 328 -16.17 16.32 21.54
CA GLN A 328 -17.37 15.57 21.91
C GLN A 328 -17.19 14.88 23.25
N GLU A 329 -18.20 14.97 24.12
CA GLU A 329 -18.26 14.18 25.35
C GLU A 329 -18.59 12.72 24.99
N TRP A 330 -17.71 11.80 25.38
CA TRP A 330 -17.98 10.38 25.23
C TRP A 330 -18.47 9.80 26.56
N SER A 331 -19.44 8.90 26.46
CA SER A 331 -19.88 8.11 27.61
C SER A 331 -19.33 6.70 27.49
N THR A 332 -18.69 6.23 28.56
CA THR A 332 -18.22 4.86 28.65
C THR A 332 -19.24 4.02 29.40
N TYR A 333 -19.38 2.75 29.02
CA TYR A 333 -20.32 1.81 29.59
C TYR A 333 -19.62 0.47 29.86
N ILE A 334 -20.05 -0.20 30.93
CA ILE A 334 -19.63 -1.55 31.30
C ILE A 334 -20.85 -2.46 31.33
N HIS A 335 -20.66 -3.73 31.00
CA HIS A 335 -21.70 -4.74 31.13
C HIS A 335 -21.62 -5.43 32.51
N PRO A 336 -22.71 -5.49 33.30
CA PRO A 336 -22.70 -6.08 34.65
C PRO A 336 -22.33 -7.57 34.65
N ASP A 337 -22.77 -8.32 33.64
CA ASP A 337 -22.48 -9.76 33.54
C ASP A 337 -21.12 -10.06 32.89
N PHE A 338 -20.47 -9.05 32.30
CA PHE A 338 -19.18 -9.17 31.61
C PHE A 338 -18.31 -7.96 31.95
N PRO A 339 -17.79 -7.90 33.19
CA PRO A 339 -17.11 -6.71 33.69
C PRO A 339 -15.89 -6.34 32.85
N SER A 340 -15.19 -7.29 32.23
CA SER A 340 -14.02 -7.05 31.36
C SER A 340 -14.32 -6.37 30.02
N THR A 341 -15.58 -6.09 29.71
CA THR A 341 -15.99 -5.50 28.43
C THR A 341 -16.41 -4.04 28.59
N VAL A 342 -15.81 -3.17 27.77
CA VAL A 342 -16.05 -1.72 27.78
C VAL A 342 -16.63 -1.26 26.44
N LYS A 343 -17.66 -0.42 26.50
CA LYS A 343 -18.30 0.19 25.32
C LYS A 343 -18.22 1.70 25.40
N ILE A 344 -17.77 2.33 24.32
CA ILE A 344 -17.69 3.80 24.20
C ILE A 344 -18.76 4.25 23.21
N LYS A 345 -19.56 5.25 23.61
CA LYS A 345 -20.54 5.90 22.74
C LYS A 345 -20.33 7.41 22.73
N ASN A 346 -20.47 8.00 21.55
CA ASN A 346 -20.60 9.45 21.36
C ASN A 346 -22.04 9.91 21.59
#